data_AF-C1BYV2-F1
#
_entry.id   AF-C1BYV2-F1
#
_cell.length_a   1.000
_cell.length_b   1.000
_cell.length_c   1.000
_cell.angle_alpha   90.00
_cell.angle_beta   90.00
_cell.angle_gamma   90.00
#
_symmetry.space_group_name_H-M   'P 1'
#
loop_
_entity.id
_entity.type
_entity.pdbx_description
1 polymer ?
#
loop_
_entity_poly.entity_id
_entity_poly.type
_entity_poly.pdbx_seq_one_letter_code
_entity_poly.pdbx_strand_id
1 'polypeptide(L)'
;MVDGLSCLYLPQNELSIYELVHNFVEVLDKYFGHVSELDIMFDLDKVHIILDEMIQNGHIVETNRNRILAPLLALDKMAEAH
;
A
#
# COMPACT_ATOMS: atom_id res chain seq x y z
N MET A 1 -11.35 -17.86 -1.99
CA MET A 1 -11.48 -17.33 -3.35
C MET A 1 -12.66 -16.38 -3.27
N VAL A 2 -12.36 -15.13 -2.90
CA VAL A 2 -13.39 -14.13 -2.55
C VAL A 2 -14.22 -13.80 -3.80
N ASP A 3 -15.53 -13.76 -3.59
CA ASP A 3 -16.56 -13.84 -4.61
C ASP A 3 -16.47 -12.73 -5.65
N GLY A 4 -16.25 -13.13 -6.92
CA GLY A 4 -16.10 -12.26 -8.09
C GLY A 4 -17.41 -11.61 -8.59
N LEU A 5 -18.28 -11.17 -7.68
CA LEU A 5 -19.56 -10.52 -8.02
C LEU A 5 -19.83 -9.21 -7.27
N SER A 6 -19.05 -8.84 -6.26
CA SER A 6 -19.20 -7.53 -5.58
C SER A 6 -18.54 -6.37 -6.34
N CYS A 7 -17.77 -6.67 -7.38
CA CYS A 7 -16.88 -5.71 -8.05
C CYS A 7 -17.52 -4.87 -9.16
N LEU A 8 -18.79 -5.13 -9.51
CA LEU A 8 -19.43 -4.50 -10.67
C LEU A 8 -20.66 -3.64 -10.37
N TYR A 9 -21.10 -3.49 -9.11
CA TYR A 9 -22.36 -2.78 -8.84
C TYR A 9 -22.51 -2.11 -7.49
N LEU A 10 -21.41 -1.58 -6.93
CA LEU A 10 -21.52 -0.50 -5.96
C LEU A 10 -20.56 0.59 -6.45
N PRO A 11 -20.96 1.88 -6.48
CA PRO A 11 -19.94 2.91 -6.49
C PRO A 11 -19.08 2.59 -5.27
N GLN A 12 -17.79 2.29 -5.44
CA GLN A 12 -16.91 2.35 -4.29
C GLN A 12 -17.16 3.73 -3.71
N ASN A 13 -17.71 3.75 -2.49
CA ASN A 13 -18.16 4.96 -1.84
C ASN A 13 -17.04 5.99 -2.03
N GLU A 14 -17.33 7.18 -2.55
CA GLU A 14 -16.26 8.15 -2.89
C GLU A 14 -15.34 8.38 -1.68
N LEU A 15 -15.91 8.31 -0.49
CA LEU A 15 -15.20 8.31 0.79
C LEU A 15 -14.16 7.20 0.94
N SER A 16 -14.44 5.98 0.49
CA SER A 16 -13.52 4.85 0.54
C SER A 16 -12.27 5.06 -0.33
N ILE A 17 -12.38 5.79 -1.44
CA ILE A 17 -11.22 6.19 -2.23
C ILE A 17 -10.39 7.22 -1.46
N TYR A 18 -11.02 8.21 -0.82
CA TYR A 18 -10.31 9.16 0.03
C TYR A 18 -9.61 8.46 1.22
N GLU A 19 -10.28 7.51 1.87
CA GLU A 19 -9.70 6.71 2.95
C GLU A 19 -8.53 5.85 2.46
N LEU A 20 -8.61 5.28 1.26
CA LEU A 20 -7.52 4.52 0.65
C LEU A 20 -6.30 5.41 0.39
N VAL A 21 -6.49 6.58 -0.22
CA VAL A 21 -5.42 7.55 -0.48
C VAL A 21 -4.80 8.02 0.83
N HIS A 22 -5.63 8.33 1.82
CA HIS A 22 -5.14 8.74 3.15
C HIS A 22 -4.31 7.63 3.80
N ASN A 23 -4.83 6.40 3.81
CA ASN A 23 -4.12 5.25 4.37
C ASN A 23 -2.81 4.96 3.62
N PHE A 24 -2.79 5.13 2.29
CA PHE A 24 -1.57 4.99 1.49
C PHE A 24 -0.51 6.00 1.92
N VAL A 25 -0.87 7.29 2.05
CA VAL A 25 0.07 8.34 2.50
C VAL A 25 0.56 8.07 3.93
N GLU A 26 -0.30 7.63 4.84
CA GLU A 26 0.12 7.28 6.21
C GLU A 26 1.06 6.06 6.26
N VAL A 27 0.87 5.09 5.37
CA VAL A 27 1.77 3.93 5.25
C VAL A 27 3.14 4.37 4.73
N LEU A 28 3.17 5.25 3.72
CA LEU A 28 4.41 5.83 3.21
C LEU A 28 5.13 6.63 4.29
N ASP A 29 4.42 7.51 5.01
CA ASP A 29 5.00 8.30 6.09
C ASP A 29 5.59 7.42 7.20
N LYS A 30 4.88 6.34 7.54
CA LYS A 30 5.37 5.36 8.52
C LYS A 30 6.61 4.60 8.04
N TYR A 31 6.72 4.31 6.75
CA TYR A 31 7.86 3.59 6.20
C TYR A 31 9.10 4.48 6.10
N PHE A 32 8.96 5.68 5.55
CA PHE A 32 10.08 6.61 5.32
C PHE A 32 10.45 7.45 6.56
N GLY A 33 9.56 7.55 7.55
CA GLY A 33 9.80 8.35 8.75
C GLY A 33 9.87 9.84 8.45
N HIS A 34 8.75 10.40 7.96
CA HIS A 34 8.58 11.72 7.32
C HIS A 34 8.76 11.68 5.81
N VAL A 35 7.73 11.21 5.10
CA VAL A 35 7.77 11.06 3.64
C VAL A 35 7.83 12.43 2.93
N SER A 36 8.68 12.50 1.91
CA SER A 36 8.78 13.61 0.95
C SER A 36 8.58 13.12 -0.49
N GLU A 37 8.36 14.05 -1.42
CA GLU A 37 8.26 13.72 -2.85
C GLU A 37 9.53 13.07 -3.40
N LEU A 38 10.70 13.43 -2.85
CA LEU A 38 11.98 12.86 -3.27
C LEU A 38 12.08 11.38 -2.89
N ASP A 39 11.61 11.00 -1.69
CA ASP A 39 11.59 9.59 -1.26
C ASP A 39 10.77 8.75 -2.24
N ILE A 40 9.62 9.25 -2.67
CA ILE A 40 8.78 8.58 -3.67
C ILE A 40 9.50 8.46 -5.01
N MET A 41 10.19 9.51 -5.46
CA MET A 41 10.91 9.51 -6.74
C MET A 41 12.12 8.58 -6.76
N PHE A 42 12.81 8.40 -5.62
CA PHE A 42 14.02 7.59 -5.53
C PHE A 42 13.75 6.12 -5.19
N ASP A 43 12.69 5.82 -4.43
CA ASP A 43 12.35 4.48 -3.96
C ASP A 43 11.04 3.94 -4.60
N LEU A 44 10.85 4.18 -5.89
CA LEU A 44 9.62 3.78 -6.62
C LEU A 44 9.29 2.28 -6.49
N ASP A 45 10.30 1.41 -6.51
CA ASP A 45 10.09 -0.04 -6.38
C ASP A 45 9.43 -0.39 -5.03
N LYS A 46 9.86 0.26 -3.94
CA LYS A 46 9.30 0.06 -2.60
C LYS A 46 7.88 0.63 -2.51
N VAL A 47 7.64 1.78 -3.13
CA VAL A 47 6.31 2.39 -3.23
C VAL A 47 5.34 1.47 -3.99
N HIS A 48 5.79 0.83 -5.08
CA HIS A 48 5.00 -0.15 -5.82
C HIS A 48 4.67 -1.39 -4.99
N ILE A 49 5.63 -1.91 -4.22
CA ILE A 49 5.38 -3.03 -3.30
C ILE A 49 4.29 -2.66 -2.27
N ILE A 50 4.36 -1.47 -1.68
CA ILE A 50 3.33 -0.98 -0.76
C ILE A 50 1.96 -0.94 -1.45
N LEU A 51 1.90 -0.43 -2.68
CA LEU A 51 0.67 -0.32 -3.44
C LEU A 51 0.07 -1.69 -3.79
N ASP A 52 0.91 -2.67 -4.18
CA ASP A 52 0.51 -4.03 -4.51
C ASP A 52 -0.03 -4.82 -3.30
N GLU A 53 0.46 -4.51 -2.09
CA GLU A 53 -0.10 -5.04 -0.86
C GLU A 53 -1.47 -4.44 -0.54
N MET A 54 -1.72 -3.19 -0.95
CA MET A 54 -2.99 -2.50 -0.68
C MET A 54 -4.07 -2.80 -1.72
N ILE A 55 -3.71 -2.89 -3.00
CA ILE A 55 -4.64 -2.98 -4.13
C ILE A 55 -4.23 -4.11 -5.06
N GLN A 56 -5.15 -5.02 -5.37
CA GLN A 56 -4.93 -6.07 -6.37
C GLN A 56 -6.15 -6.22 -7.25
N ASN A 57 -5.92 -6.35 -8.56
CA ASN A 57 -6.99 -6.48 -9.57
C ASN A 57 -8.07 -5.37 -9.46
N GLY A 58 -7.69 -4.16 -9.04
CA GLY A 58 -8.62 -3.04 -8.85
C GLY A 58 -9.45 -3.09 -7.56
N HIS A 59 -9.10 -3.96 -6.61
CA HIS A 59 -9.76 -4.10 -5.32
C HIS A 59 -8.81 -3.82 -4.17
N ILE A 60 -9.33 -3.17 -3.13
CA ILE A 60 -8.61 -2.99 -1.87
C ILE A 60 -8.55 -4.35 -1.19
N VAL A 61 -7.35 -4.86 -0.92
CA VAL A 61 -7.13 -6.20 -0.32
C VAL A 61 -6.55 -6.15 1.09
N GLU A 62 -5.87 -5.06 1.46
CA GLU A 62 -5.34 -4.86 2.81
C GLU A 62 -5.38 -3.37 3.19
N THR A 63 -5.70 -3.10 4.45
CA THR A 63 -5.74 -1.75 5.03
C THR A 63 -4.93 -1.64 6.32
N ASN A 64 -4.53 -2.77 6.91
CA ASN A 64 -3.70 -2.79 8.10
C ASN A 64 -2.25 -2.42 7.76
N ARG A 65 -1.83 -1.22 8.17
CA ARG A 65 -0.48 -0.68 7.92
C ARG A 65 0.67 -1.61 8.32
N ASN A 66 0.51 -2.38 9.39
CA ASN A 66 1.56 -3.30 9.84
C ASN A 66 1.69 -4.51 8.91
N ARG A 67 0.57 -4.99 8.34
CA ARG A 67 0.57 -6.11 7.38
C ARG A 67 1.11 -5.66 6.02
N ILE A 68 0.71 -4.47 5.57
CA ILE A 68 1.22 -3.85 4.33
C ILE A 68 2.75 -3.71 4.36
N LEU A 69 3.33 -3.29 5.50
CA LEU A 69 4.77 -3.08 5.62
C LEU A 69 5.56 -4.35 5.95
N ALA A 70 4.91 -5.44 6.37
CA ALA A 70 5.59 -6.66 6.78
C ALA A 70 6.53 -7.26 5.71
N PRO A 71 6.11 -7.43 4.43
CA PRO A 71 7.00 -7.95 3.40
C PRO A 71 8.16 -6.99 3.09
N LEU A 72 7.90 -5.68 3.07
CA LEU A 72 8.92 -4.67 2.80
C LEU A 72 10.02 -4.65 3.87
N LEU A 73 9.63 -4.67 5.15
CA LEU A 73 10.57 -4.75 6.27
C LEU A 73 11.37 -6.06 6.30
N ALA A 74 10.82 -7.15 5.74
CA ALA A 74 11.56 -8.39 5.58
C ALA A 74 12.62 -8.27 4.48
N LEU A 75 12.28 -7.61 3.36
CA LEU A 75 13.21 -7.35 2.26
C LEU A 75 14.37 -6.44 2.69
N ASP A 76 14.09 -5.35 3.41
CA ASP A 76 15.12 -4.43 3.88
C ASP A 76 16.14 -5.12 4.80
N LYS A 77 15.67 -5.97 5.73
CA LYS A 77 16.55 -6.77 6.59
C LYS A 77 17.44 -7.74 5.82
N MET A 78 16.97 -8.26 4.69
CA MET A 78 17.76 -9.15 3.85
C MET A 78 18.80 -8.36 3.04
N ALA A 79 18.48 -7.13 2.63
CA ALA A 79 19.40 -6.25 1.92
C ALA A 79 20.53 -5.71 2.83
N GLU A 80 20.24 -5.40 4.09
CA GLU A 80 21.24 -4.94 5.08
C GLU A 80 22.20 -6.04 5.56
N ALA A 81 21.85 -7.31 5.36
CA ALA A 81 22.67 -8.46 5.73
C ALA A 81 23.82 -8.75 4.75
N HIS A 82 24.05 -7.87 3.76
CA HIS A 82 25.10 -7.96 2.75
C HIS A 82 25.91 -6.67 2.68
#